data_AF-A0A7W5E726-F1
#
_entry.id   AF-A0A7W5E726-F1
#
_cell.length_a   1.000
_cell.length_b   1.000
_cell.length_c   1.000
_cell.angle_alpha   90.00
_cell.angle_beta   90.00
_cell.angle_gamma   90.00
#
_symmetry.space_group_name_H-M   'P 1'
#
loop_
_entity.id
_entity.type
_entity.pdbx_description
1 polymer ?
#
loop_
_entity_poly.entity_id
_entity_poly.type
_entity_poly.pdbx_seq_one_letter_code
_entity_poly.pdbx_strand_id
1 'polypeptide(L)'
;MAVYPPFASLANYERYLIGMRKICGYAAVSTNWVEQRLQLPGLGSDLCRLIEEDLATIEPKYKREQVGVQLPAEALSEGWHWGRAYVIEGSAMGATFLLKQAEDDLPTEIGRSFLQQSAAHAKNRWPVFVEAIASTTADVVDAVAGARDVFDYAYNVFASEAN
;
A
#
# COMPACT_ATOMS: atom_id res chain seq x y z
N MET A 1 -18.38 8.09 -11.48
CA MET A 1 -17.18 7.41 -10.95
C MET A 1 -16.57 6.64 -12.10
N ALA A 2 -15.48 7.13 -12.70
CA ALA A 2 -14.73 6.30 -13.64
C ALA A 2 -13.74 5.48 -12.81
N VAL A 3 -14.22 4.37 -12.23
CA VAL A 3 -13.31 3.32 -11.76
C VAL A 3 -12.83 2.64 -13.01
N TYR A 4 -11.65 2.99 -13.48
CA TYR A 4 -11.03 2.21 -14.53
C TYR A 4 -10.70 0.82 -13.94
N PRO A 5 -11.04 -0.29 -14.62
CA PRO A 5 -10.64 -1.59 -14.15
C PRO A 5 -9.11 -1.68 -14.24
N PRO A 6 -8.39 -1.95 -13.14
CA PRO A 6 -6.93 -1.85 -13.11
C PRO A 6 -6.24 -2.77 -14.12
N PHE A 7 -6.87 -3.90 -14.47
CA PHE A 7 -6.29 -4.90 -15.37
C PHE A 7 -6.86 -4.87 -16.79
N ALA A 8 -7.74 -3.92 -17.11
CA ALA A 8 -8.33 -3.84 -18.46
C ALA A 8 -7.35 -3.36 -19.54
N SER A 9 -6.21 -2.78 -19.15
CA SER A 9 -5.12 -2.40 -20.05
C SER A 9 -3.82 -2.23 -19.27
N LEU A 10 -2.67 -2.28 -19.96
CA LEU A 10 -1.38 -1.98 -19.34
C LEU A 10 -1.31 -0.55 -18.78
N ALA A 11 -1.93 0.42 -19.47
CA ALA A 11 -1.99 1.81 -19.00
C ALA A 11 -2.82 1.94 -17.70
N ASN A 12 -3.89 1.15 -17.55
CA ASN A 12 -4.65 1.12 -16.31
C ASN A 12 -3.85 0.48 -15.18
N TYR A 13 -3.09 -0.58 -15.48
CA TYR A 13 -2.29 -1.26 -14.47
C TYR A 13 -1.11 -0.39 -14.01
N GLU A 14 -0.48 0.33 -14.94
CA GLU A 14 0.52 1.35 -14.63
C GLU A 14 -0.03 2.43 -13.69
N ARG A 15 -1.18 3.02 -14.00
CA ARG A 15 -1.85 4.00 -13.12
C ARG A 15 -2.16 3.43 -11.74
N TYR A 16 -2.61 2.18 -11.70
CA TYR A 16 -2.84 1.46 -10.44
C TYR A 16 -1.55 1.35 -9.61
N LEU A 17 -0.45 0.92 -10.22
CA LEU A 17 0.85 0.80 -9.56
C LEU A 17 1.38 2.16 -9.08
N ILE A 18 1.29 3.20 -9.90
CA ILE A 18 1.66 4.58 -9.51
C ILE A 18 0.84 5.04 -8.31
N GLY A 19 -0.47 4.78 -8.30
CA GLY A 19 -1.34 5.11 -7.18
C GLY A 19 -0.95 4.38 -5.89
N MET A 20 -0.73 3.06 -5.98
CA MET A 20 -0.27 2.27 -4.83
C MET A 20 1.09 2.73 -4.31
N ARG A 21 2.01 3.10 -5.20
CA ARG A 21 3.33 3.64 -4.82
C ARG A 21 3.21 4.91 -3.98
N LYS A 22 2.34 5.84 -4.39
CA LYS A 22 2.05 7.08 -3.65
C LYS A 22 1.48 6.77 -2.26
N ILE A 23 0.53 5.83 -2.18
CA ILE A 23 -0.11 5.44 -0.91
C ILE A 23 0.88 4.76 0.05
N CYS A 24 1.68 3.81 -0.45
CA CYS A 24 2.72 3.15 0.35
C CYS A 24 3.76 4.17 0.86
N GLY A 25 4.18 5.11 0.01
CA GLY A 25 5.09 6.19 0.41
C GLY A 25 4.47 7.11 1.47
N TYR A 26 3.20 7.46 1.33
CA TYR A 26 2.47 8.31 2.28
C TYR A 26 2.37 7.67 3.67
N ALA A 27 2.11 6.36 3.73
CA ALA A 27 1.97 5.63 4.99
C ALA A 27 3.32 5.11 5.55
N ALA A 28 4.43 5.26 4.83
CA ALA A 28 5.71 4.60 5.12
C ALA A 28 6.23 4.85 6.54
N VAL A 29 6.11 6.08 7.05
CA VAL A 29 6.56 6.40 8.42
C VAL A 29 5.81 5.55 9.46
N SER A 30 4.50 5.34 9.26
CA SER A 30 3.67 4.60 10.20
C SER A 30 3.81 3.09 10.06
N THR A 31 3.97 2.59 8.82
CA THR A 31 4.26 1.17 8.60
C THR A 31 5.61 0.79 9.19
N ASN A 32 6.65 1.61 8.98
CA ASN A 32 7.98 1.37 9.56
C ASN A 32 7.95 1.39 11.09
N TRP A 33 7.16 2.30 11.68
CA TRP A 33 6.97 2.37 13.13
C TRP A 33 6.35 1.08 13.68
N VAL A 34 5.29 0.58 13.05
CA VAL A 34 4.64 -0.68 13.46
C VAL A 34 5.57 -1.87 13.24
N GLU A 35 6.27 -1.93 12.11
CA GLU A 35 7.20 -3.01 11.79
C GLU A 35 8.27 -3.16 12.87
N GLN A 36 8.88 -2.05 13.31
CA GLN A 36 9.86 -2.04 14.39
C GLN A 36 9.27 -2.53 15.71
N ARG A 37 8.03 -2.10 16.03
CA ARG A 37 7.34 -2.47 17.27
C ARG A 37 6.97 -3.95 17.30
N LEU A 38 6.58 -4.51 16.17
CA LEU A 38 6.18 -5.92 16.02
C LEU A 38 7.30 -6.85 15.59
N GLN A 39 8.51 -6.31 15.35
CA GLN A 39 9.65 -7.03 14.79
C GLN A 39 9.29 -7.78 13.49
N LEU A 40 8.44 -7.15 12.69
CA LEU A 40 8.03 -7.68 11.40
C LEU A 40 9.07 -7.32 10.33
N PRO A 41 9.24 -8.14 9.27
CA PRO A 41 10.06 -7.77 8.13
C PRO A 41 9.55 -6.48 7.46
N GLY A 42 10.40 -5.75 6.75
CA GLY A 42 10.04 -4.47 6.15
C GLY A 42 8.85 -4.59 5.18
N LEU A 43 7.78 -3.82 5.37
CA LEU A 43 6.61 -3.80 4.47
C LEU A 43 6.68 -2.57 3.58
N GLY A 44 6.84 -1.38 4.16
CA GLY A 44 6.76 -0.11 3.42
C GLY A 44 7.82 0.02 2.32
N SER A 45 9.10 -0.15 2.67
CA SER A 45 10.20 -0.03 1.71
C SER A 45 10.22 -1.15 0.65
N ASP A 46 9.79 -2.35 1.04
CA ASP A 46 9.79 -3.51 0.15
C ASP A 46 8.66 -3.43 -0.88
N LEU A 47 7.45 -3.03 -0.48
CA LEU A 47 6.34 -2.87 -1.42
C LEU A 47 6.61 -1.76 -2.44
N CYS A 48 7.13 -0.60 -2.03
CA CYS A 48 7.50 0.47 -2.96
C CYS A 48 8.53 0.01 -3.99
N ARG A 49 9.54 -0.77 -3.57
CA ARG A 49 10.55 -1.33 -4.47
C ARG A 49 9.92 -2.31 -5.47
N LEU A 50 9.07 -3.23 -5.01
CA LEU A 50 8.40 -4.21 -5.88
C LEU A 50 7.47 -3.53 -6.89
N ILE A 51 6.79 -2.46 -6.49
CA ILE A 51 5.96 -1.67 -7.42
C ILE A 51 6.82 -1.05 -8.52
N GLU A 52 7.99 -0.51 -8.18
CA GLU A 52 8.92 0.05 -9.16
C GLU A 52 9.49 -1.01 -10.11
N GLU A 53 9.76 -2.21 -9.61
CA GLU A 53 10.16 -3.36 -10.43
C GLU A 53 9.05 -3.77 -11.40
N ASP A 54 7.80 -3.84 -10.93
CA ASP A 54 6.65 -4.15 -11.78
C ASP A 54 6.41 -3.04 -12.83
N LEU A 55 6.55 -1.75 -12.46
CA LEU A 55 6.45 -0.62 -13.39
C LEU A 55 7.51 -0.68 -14.50
N ALA A 56 8.74 -1.09 -14.17
CA ALA A 56 9.82 -1.23 -15.14
C ALA A 56 9.54 -2.31 -16.21
N THR A 57 8.65 -3.27 -15.93
CA THR A 57 8.20 -4.26 -16.93
C THR A 57 7.21 -3.68 -17.96
N ILE A 58 6.50 -2.61 -17.59
CA ILE A 58 5.52 -1.93 -18.46
C ILE A 58 6.23 -0.84 -19.28
N GLU A 59 6.96 0.04 -18.59
CA GLU A 59 7.74 1.10 -19.21
C GLU A 59 9.21 1.00 -18.76
N PRO A 60 10.12 0.46 -19.60
CA PRO A 60 11.53 0.33 -19.25
C PRO A 60 12.26 1.65 -18.96
N LYS A 61 11.64 2.79 -19.30
CA LYS A 61 12.15 4.13 -19.03
C LYS A 61 11.56 4.76 -17.77
N TYR A 62 10.75 4.03 -17.01
CA TYR A 62 10.15 4.53 -15.77
C TYR A 62 11.26 5.08 -14.86
N LYS A 63 11.24 6.39 -14.65
CA LYS A 63 12.20 7.07 -13.77
C LYS A 63 11.66 6.99 -12.36
N ARG A 64 12.48 6.48 -11.45
CA ARG A 64 12.21 6.48 -10.02
C ARG A 64 12.07 7.93 -9.52
N GLU A 65 10.84 8.44 -9.48
CA GLU A 65 10.57 9.73 -8.84
C GLU A 65 10.64 9.56 -7.34
N GLN A 66 11.39 10.39 -6.61
CA GLN A 66 11.35 10.32 -5.16
C GLN A 66 9.95 10.72 -4.66
N VAL A 67 9.19 9.77 -4.11
CA VAL A 67 7.95 10.06 -3.38
C VAL A 67 8.36 10.52 -2.00
N GLY A 68 8.80 11.77 -1.92
CA GLY A 68 9.05 12.45 -0.65
C GLY A 68 7.77 13.09 -0.16
N VAL A 69 6.90 12.33 0.52
CA VAL A 69 5.90 12.99 1.38
C VAL A 69 6.64 13.42 2.63
N GLN A 70 7.07 14.68 2.67
CA GLN A 70 7.46 15.34 3.91
C GLN A 70 6.19 15.52 4.75
N LEU A 71 5.86 14.51 5.55
CA LEU A 71 4.94 14.73 6.66
C LEU A 71 5.60 15.72 7.63
N PRO A 72 4.86 16.70 8.18
CA PRO A 72 5.38 17.53 9.24
C PRO A 72 5.95 16.63 10.34
N ALA A 73 7.13 16.97 10.84
CA ALA A 73 7.83 16.21 11.90
C ALA A 73 7.13 16.28 13.27
N GLU A 74 5.85 16.64 13.30
CA GLU A 74 5.01 16.49 14.49
C GLU A 74 4.92 14.99 14.76
N ALA A 75 5.39 14.59 15.95
CA ALA A 75 5.36 13.20 16.37
C ALA A 75 3.88 12.75 16.37
N LEU A 76 3.52 11.94 15.37
CA LEU A 76 2.21 11.30 15.31
C LEU A 76 2.00 10.51 16.60
N SER A 77 0.77 10.49 17.11
CA SER A 77 0.45 9.64 18.24
C SER A 77 0.55 8.16 17.85
N GLU A 78 0.69 7.28 18.85
CA GLU A 78 0.69 5.84 18.62
C GLU A 78 -0.60 5.38 17.90
N GLY A 79 -1.75 5.97 18.25
CA GLY A 79 -3.02 5.70 17.57
C GLY A 79 -2.92 5.99 16.08
N TRP A 80 -2.44 7.18 15.70
CA TRP A 80 -2.25 7.56 14.31
C TRP A 80 -1.36 6.57 13.53
N HIS A 81 -0.26 6.09 14.13
CA HIS A 81 0.60 5.10 13.49
C HIS A 81 -0.14 3.78 13.24
N TRP A 82 -0.86 3.25 14.24
CA TRP A 82 -1.68 2.05 14.09
C TRP A 82 -2.75 2.21 13.00
N GLY A 83 -3.44 3.35 12.99
CA GLY A 83 -4.48 3.67 12.01
C GLY A 83 -3.96 3.69 10.58
N ARG A 84 -2.86 4.40 10.33
CA ARG A 84 -2.26 4.49 8.99
C ARG A 84 -1.72 3.13 8.53
N ALA A 85 -1.04 2.39 9.41
CA ALA A 85 -0.52 1.07 9.10
C ALA A 85 -1.64 0.05 8.83
N TYR A 86 -2.77 0.16 9.54
CA TYR A 86 -3.94 -0.72 9.35
C TYR A 86 -4.45 -0.71 7.92
N VAL A 87 -4.45 0.45 7.26
CA VAL A 87 -4.91 0.54 5.86
C VAL A 87 -3.99 -0.23 4.91
N ILE A 88 -2.67 -0.12 5.11
CA ILE A 88 -1.69 -0.84 4.27
C ILE A 88 -1.73 -2.34 4.54
N GLU A 89 -1.70 -2.75 5.82
CA GLU A 89 -1.78 -4.17 6.20
C GLU A 89 -3.12 -4.79 5.77
N GLY A 90 -4.22 -4.06 5.88
CA GLY A 90 -5.55 -4.51 5.45
C GLY A 90 -5.69 -4.62 3.93
N SER A 91 -4.97 -3.80 3.16
CA SER A 91 -4.98 -3.86 1.69
C SER A 91 -4.45 -5.19 1.14
N ALA A 92 -3.60 -5.88 1.91
CA ALA A 92 -3.02 -7.17 1.58
C ALA A 92 -4.10 -8.24 1.32
N MET A 93 -5.22 -8.22 2.06
CA MET A 93 -6.30 -9.19 1.85
C MET A 93 -6.96 -9.04 0.48
N GLY A 94 -7.14 -7.80 0.03
CA GLY A 94 -7.68 -7.51 -1.31
C GLY A 94 -6.71 -7.93 -2.41
N ALA A 95 -5.40 -7.88 -2.14
CA ALA A 95 -4.36 -8.26 -3.09
C ALA A 95 -4.47 -9.73 -3.55
N THR A 96 -5.04 -10.64 -2.75
CA THR A 96 -5.26 -12.03 -3.18
C THR A 96 -6.21 -12.13 -4.37
N PHE A 97 -7.32 -11.38 -4.36
CA PHE A 97 -8.26 -11.35 -5.49
C PHE A 97 -7.66 -10.60 -6.69
N LEU A 98 -6.98 -9.49 -6.42
CA LEU A 98 -6.31 -8.71 -7.45
C LEU A 98 -5.20 -9.49 -8.16
N LEU A 99 -4.41 -10.27 -7.42
CA LEU A 99 -3.37 -11.12 -7.99
C LEU A 99 -3.97 -12.15 -8.95
N LYS A 100 -5.03 -12.86 -8.52
CA LYS A 100 -5.71 -13.82 -9.37
C LYS A 100 -6.21 -13.18 -10.66
N GLN A 101 -6.84 -12.01 -10.55
CA GLN A 101 -7.31 -11.30 -11.74
C GLN A 101 -6.15 -10.84 -12.63
N ALA A 102 -5.05 -10.36 -12.04
CA ALA A 102 -3.85 -9.96 -12.78
C ALA A 102 -3.16 -11.15 -13.50
N GLU A 103 -3.23 -12.36 -12.94
CA GLU A 103 -2.75 -13.58 -13.59
C GLU A 103 -3.61 -13.96 -14.79
N ASP A 104 -4.93 -13.72 -14.72
CA ASP A 104 -5.87 -14.00 -15.81
C ASP A 104 -5.81 -12.93 -16.93
N ASP A 105 -5.70 -11.65 -16.57
CA ASP A 105 -5.90 -10.52 -17.48
C ASP A 105 -4.60 -9.91 -18.05
N LEU A 106 -3.45 -10.04 -17.37
CA LEU A 106 -2.17 -9.45 -17.83
C LEU A 106 -1.27 -10.46 -18.56
N PRO A 107 -0.44 -10.03 -19.53
CA PRO A 107 0.59 -10.87 -20.14
C PRO A 107 1.65 -11.36 -19.14
N THR A 108 2.19 -12.57 -19.33
CA THR A 108 3.11 -13.21 -18.37
C THR A 108 4.39 -12.42 -18.06
N GLU A 109 4.85 -11.62 -19.02
CA GLU A 109 6.03 -10.76 -18.95
C GLU A 109 5.85 -9.53 -18.07
N ILE A 110 4.61 -9.17 -17.74
CA ILE A 110 4.29 -8.03 -16.88
C ILE A 110 4.47 -8.42 -15.41
N GLY A 111 5.20 -7.60 -14.67
CA GLY A 111 5.49 -7.80 -13.26
C GLY A 111 4.22 -7.77 -12.40
N ARG A 112 4.16 -8.69 -11.43
CA ARG A 112 3.09 -8.82 -10.44
C ARG A 112 3.65 -9.03 -9.03
N SER A 113 4.94 -8.74 -8.85
CA SER A 113 5.71 -9.04 -7.64
C SER A 113 5.12 -8.31 -6.43
N PHE A 114 4.64 -7.08 -6.61
CA PHE A 114 3.93 -6.32 -5.59
C PHE A 114 2.68 -7.05 -5.10
N LEU A 115 1.84 -7.55 -6.02
CA LEU A 115 0.60 -8.26 -5.68
C LEU A 115 0.90 -9.63 -5.04
N GLN A 116 1.92 -10.34 -5.52
CA GLN A 116 2.38 -11.61 -4.94
C GLN A 116 2.83 -11.42 -3.49
N GLN A 117 3.67 -10.42 -3.23
CA GLN A 117 4.14 -10.13 -1.88
C GLN A 117 2.98 -9.68 -0.98
N SER A 118 2.10 -8.80 -1.48
CA SER A 118 0.94 -8.33 -0.74
C SER A 118 -0.01 -9.49 -0.38
N ALA A 119 -0.28 -10.40 -1.31
CA ALA A 119 -1.09 -11.60 -1.03
C ALA A 119 -0.42 -12.52 0.00
N ALA A 120 0.91 -12.68 -0.04
CA ALA A 120 1.65 -13.44 0.97
C ALA A 120 1.58 -12.80 2.36
N HIS A 121 1.61 -11.46 2.42
CA HIS A 121 1.47 -10.69 3.66
C HIS A 121 0.10 -10.88 4.33
N ALA A 122 -0.97 -11.01 3.56
CA ALA A 122 -2.31 -11.29 4.10
C ALA A 122 -2.34 -12.59 4.93
N LYS A 123 -1.55 -13.59 4.56
CA LYS A 123 -1.47 -14.87 5.27
C LYS A 123 -0.62 -14.79 6.53
N ASN A 124 0.52 -14.11 6.45
CA ASN A 124 1.57 -14.23 7.47
C ASN A 124 1.62 -13.03 8.43
N ARG A 125 1.37 -11.82 7.95
CA ARG A 125 1.48 -10.58 8.73
C ARG A 125 0.17 -10.17 9.37
N TRP A 126 -0.92 -10.30 8.62
CA TRP A 126 -2.24 -9.82 9.06
C TRP A 126 -2.67 -10.39 10.43
N PRO A 127 -2.52 -11.70 10.72
CA PRO A 127 -2.90 -12.22 12.04
C PRO A 127 -2.11 -11.58 13.19
N VAL A 128 -0.80 -11.40 13.00
CA VAL A 128 0.09 -10.77 14.00
C VAL A 128 -0.28 -9.30 14.22
N PHE A 129 -0.56 -8.59 13.13
CA PHE A 129 -0.97 -7.19 13.20
C PHE A 129 -2.34 -7.02 13.90
N VAL A 130 -3.31 -7.89 13.63
CA VAL A 130 -4.63 -7.86 14.29
C VAL A 130 -4.51 -8.16 15.78
N GLU A 131 -3.69 -9.13 16.17
CA GLU A 131 -3.43 -9.42 17.59
C GLU A 131 -2.77 -8.24 18.31
N ALA A 132 -1.85 -7.55 17.64
CA ALA A 132 -1.23 -6.34 18.17
C ALA A 132 -2.24 -5.18 18.34
N ILE A 133 -3.14 -4.97 17.37
CA ILE A 133 -4.20 -3.97 17.51
C ILE A 133 -5.16 -4.35 18.63
N ALA A 134 -5.50 -5.64 18.79
CA ALA A 134 -6.40 -6.08 19.85
C ALA A 134 -5.81 -5.89 21.26
N SER A 135 -4.48 -5.84 21.38
CA SER A 135 -3.77 -5.71 22.66
C SER A 135 -3.20 -4.32 22.93
N THR A 136 -3.24 -3.40 21.95
CA THR A 136 -2.72 -2.04 22.12
C THR A 136 -3.57 -1.21 23.06
N THR A 137 -2.93 -0.28 23.78
CA THR A 137 -3.60 0.73 24.62
C THR A 137 -3.70 2.08 23.93
N ALA A 138 -3.43 2.13 22.62
CA ALA A 138 -3.50 3.34 21.82
C ALA A 138 -4.92 3.94 21.82
N ASP A 139 -5.01 5.26 21.69
CA ASP A 139 -6.30 5.94 21.57
C ASP A 139 -7.00 5.54 20.26
N VAL A 140 -8.21 4.98 20.39
CA VAL A 140 -9.00 4.50 19.26
C VAL A 140 -9.46 5.64 18.34
N VAL A 141 -9.73 6.83 18.89
CA VAL A 141 -10.14 8.01 18.11
C VAL A 141 -8.99 8.42 17.18
N ASP A 142 -7.77 8.47 17.70
CA ASP A 142 -6.57 8.75 16.91
C ASP A 142 -6.29 7.67 15.86
N ALA A 143 -6.47 6.39 16.21
CA ALA A 143 -6.30 5.31 15.24
C ALA A 143 -7.32 5.36 14.10
N VAL A 144 -8.58 5.67 14.40
CA VAL A 144 -9.59 5.86 13.37
C VAL A 144 -9.29 7.09 12.50
N ALA A 145 -8.80 8.17 13.10
CA ALA A 145 -8.39 9.37 12.36
C ALA A 145 -7.24 9.07 11.40
N GLY A 146 -6.19 8.37 11.86
CA GLY A 146 -5.07 7.95 11.02
C GLY A 146 -5.48 7.03 9.87
N ALA A 147 -6.41 6.10 10.09
CA ALA A 147 -6.92 5.25 9.02
C ALA A 147 -7.71 6.05 7.97
N ARG A 148 -8.60 6.95 8.40
CA ARG A 148 -9.37 7.81 7.50
C ARG A 148 -8.48 8.67 6.62
N ASP A 149 -7.45 9.25 7.20
CA ASP A 149 -6.48 10.08 6.50
C ASP A 149 -5.80 9.33 5.33
N VAL A 150 -5.43 8.06 5.50
CA VAL A 150 -4.87 7.25 4.39
C VAL A 150 -5.93 6.90 3.36
N PHE A 151 -7.17 6.59 3.77
CA PHE A 151 -8.26 6.34 2.82
C PHE A 151 -8.60 7.58 1.99
N ASP A 152 -8.65 8.76 2.61
CA ASP A 152 -8.91 10.04 1.92
C ASP A 152 -7.76 10.37 0.96
N TYR A 153 -6.51 10.14 1.38
CA TYR A 153 -5.35 10.27 0.51
C TYR A 153 -5.43 9.32 -0.69
N ALA A 154 -5.73 8.04 -0.46
CA ALA A 154 -5.87 7.04 -1.51
C ALA A 154 -7.00 7.39 -2.50
N TYR A 155 -8.12 7.87 -1.99
CA TYR A 155 -9.24 8.36 -2.81
C TYR A 155 -8.79 9.49 -3.73
N ASN A 156 -8.10 10.50 -3.20
CA ASN A 156 -7.60 11.63 -3.98
C ASN A 156 -6.57 11.21 -5.03
N VAL A 157 -5.67 10.29 -4.67
CA VAL A 157 -4.70 9.72 -5.60
C VAL A 157 -5.42 9.05 -6.77
N PHE A 158 -6.30 8.08 -6.53
CA PHE A 158 -6.97 7.37 -7.62
C PHE A 158 -7.98 8.22 -8.39
N ALA A 159 -8.58 9.24 -7.77
CA ALA A 159 -9.40 10.22 -8.48
C ALA A 159 -8.57 11.09 -9.43
N SER A 160 -7.33 11.45 -9.06
CA SER A 160 -6.44 12.21 -9.93
C SER A 160 -5.91 11.39 -11.11
N GLU A 161 -5.62 10.11 -10.91
CA GLU A 161 -5.14 9.19 -11.97
C GLU A 161 -6.25 8.78 -12.97
N ALA A 162 -7.51 9.06 -12.67
CA ALA A 162 -8.65 8.76 -13.55
C ALA A 162 -8.90 9.85 -14.61
N ASN A 163 -8.33 11.05 -14.42
CA ASN A 163 -8.46 12.19 -15.35
C ASN A 163 -7.25 12.28 -16.29
#